data_AF-A0A5F8GR17-F1
#
_entry.id   AF-A0A5F8GR17-F1
#
_cell.length_a   1.000
_cell.length_b   1.000
_cell.length_c   1.000
_cell.angle_alpha   90.00
_cell.angle_beta   90.00
_cell.angle_gamma   90.00
#
_symmetry.space_group_name_H-M   'P 1'
#
loop_
_entity.id
_entity.type
_entity.pdbx_description
1 polymer ?
#
loop_
_entity_poly.entity_id
_entity_poly.type
_entity_poly.pdbx_seq_one_letter_code
_entity_poly.pdbx_strand_id
1 'polypeptide(L)'
;MLFCLFFVLNFFLGSMLPPCSRGLPSVTTGVFQLYEKNVKGKRGSQAHESCVSAEVVAAVDVNTIANEVYKHNFPHTQLWAKTIEGITLKEFNQLSFNMILMSPPCQPFTRIGLQGDVTDPRTKSFLHILHVLPKLQKLPTYILLENVKGFEVSSTRDLFVQTLENCGFKYQEFLLSPISLGIPNSRLRYFLIAKLQSEPLPFQVLGQVLVEIPTADSANSQKQPATLDLGENNEGRKTEPNPPQAGDTQCSGKETFLFKLETAEEIERKLQQDSDLSVQMLKDFLEDDSDMSQYFLPPKALLRYALLLDIVQPTCRRSTCFTKGYGSYIEGTGSVLQTAEDIQIEDAYASLDTLSEEEKLTRLSQLKLRYFTPREIANLLGFPPEFEFPEKITVKQCYRLLGNSLNVHIVSKLIRILLG
;
A
#
# COMPACT_ATOMS: atom_id res chain seq x y z
N MET A 1 7.86 4.41 -14.38
CA MET A 1 6.80 3.41 -14.63
C MET A 1 6.29 2.91 -13.30
N LEU A 2 5.18 3.49 -12.87
CA LEU A 2 4.33 2.94 -11.81
C LEU A 2 3.56 1.75 -12.42
N PHE A 3 3.11 0.82 -11.57
CA PHE A 3 2.07 -0.13 -11.94
C PHE A 3 0.79 0.70 -12.00
N CYS A 4 0.41 1.16 -13.20
CA CYS A 4 -0.82 1.93 -13.37
C CYS A 4 -1.91 0.92 -13.70
N LEU A 5 -2.32 0.14 -12.70
CA LEU A 5 -3.47 -0.72 -12.88
C LEU A 5 -4.71 0.16 -12.91
N PHE A 6 -5.19 0.41 -14.13
CA PHE A 6 -6.53 0.91 -14.37
C PHE A 6 -7.42 -0.31 -14.62
N PHE A 7 -8.29 -0.60 -13.66
CA PHE A 7 -9.33 -1.61 -13.80
C PHE A 7 -10.66 -0.96 -14.05
N VAL A 8 -11.40 -1.61 -14.93
CA VAL A 8 -12.77 -1.29 -15.23
C VAL A 8 -13.62 -2.50 -14.87
N LEU A 9 -14.61 -2.30 -14.00
CA LEU A 9 -15.44 -3.37 -13.46
C LEU A 9 -16.92 -3.23 -13.88
N ASN A 10 -17.62 -4.37 -13.94
CA ASN A 10 -19.08 -4.48 -13.98
C ASN A 10 -19.60 -5.27 -12.77
N PHE A 11 -20.73 -4.84 -12.21
CA PHE A 11 -21.44 -5.56 -11.13
C PHE A 11 -22.72 -6.17 -11.67
N PHE A 12 -23.01 -7.40 -11.24
CA PHE A 12 -24.29 -8.06 -11.47
C PHE A 12 -25.07 -8.05 -10.15
N LEU A 13 -26.06 -7.16 -10.00
CA LEU A 13 -27.05 -7.30 -8.93
C LEU A 13 -28.10 -8.33 -9.37
N GLY A 14 -27.81 -9.60 -9.11
CA GLY A 14 -28.78 -10.69 -9.21
C GLY A 14 -29.61 -10.78 -7.94
N SER A 15 -30.93 -10.60 -8.06
CA SER A 15 -31.88 -10.83 -6.98
C SER A 15 -32.10 -12.34 -6.73
N MET A 16 -32.28 -12.68 -5.44
CA MET A 16 -32.94 -13.87 -4.88
C MET A 16 -32.13 -15.13 -4.48
N LEU A 17 -32.62 -15.67 -3.36
CA LEU A 17 -32.34 -16.90 -2.59
C LEU A 17 -32.25 -18.23 -3.40
N PRO A 18 -31.71 -19.33 -2.82
CA PRO A 18 -31.21 -20.49 -3.56
C PRO A 18 -32.29 -21.54 -3.88
N PRO A 19 -31.97 -22.55 -4.72
CA PRO A 19 -31.84 -23.89 -4.14
C PRO A 19 -30.68 -24.75 -4.68
N CYS A 20 -30.39 -25.79 -3.90
CA CYS A 20 -29.40 -26.84 -4.10
C CYS A 20 -29.41 -27.55 -5.47
N SER A 21 -28.22 -28.08 -5.78
CA SER A 21 -27.92 -29.39 -6.38
C SER A 21 -27.47 -29.46 -7.85
N ARG A 22 -26.26 -30.05 -7.98
CA ARG A 22 -25.68 -30.86 -9.08
C ARG A 22 -25.44 -30.20 -10.44
N GLY A 23 -24.15 -29.94 -10.69
CA GLY A 23 -23.43 -30.43 -11.86
C GLY A 23 -23.72 -29.72 -13.19
N LEU A 24 -22.94 -28.67 -13.49
CA LEU A 24 -22.55 -28.22 -14.82
C LEU A 24 -21.26 -27.37 -14.66
N PRO A 25 -20.33 -27.37 -15.63
CA PRO A 25 -19.04 -26.68 -15.50
C PRO A 25 -19.28 -25.16 -15.52
N SER A 26 -19.10 -24.49 -14.38
CA SER A 26 -19.21 -23.04 -14.32
C SER A 26 -18.01 -22.40 -15.01
N VAL A 27 -18.31 -21.58 -16.01
CA VAL A 27 -17.38 -20.72 -16.75
C VAL A 27 -16.61 -19.84 -15.76
N THR A 28 -15.28 -19.90 -15.81
CA THR A 28 -14.35 -19.18 -14.93
C THR A 28 -14.35 -17.68 -15.24
N THR A 29 -15.18 -16.92 -14.53
CA THR A 29 -15.21 -15.45 -14.53
C THR A 29 -14.05 -14.90 -13.70
N GLY A 30 -13.33 -13.89 -14.21
CA GLY A 30 -12.28 -13.17 -13.47
C GLY A 30 -12.90 -12.28 -12.40
N VAL A 31 -13.28 -12.89 -11.27
CA VAL A 31 -13.83 -12.20 -10.11
C VAL A 31 -12.66 -11.57 -9.36
N PHE A 32 -12.72 -10.25 -9.09
CA PHE A 32 -12.01 -9.67 -7.95
C PHE A 32 -12.73 -10.19 -6.71
N GLN A 33 -12.54 -11.48 -6.41
CA GLN A 33 -13.14 -12.09 -5.24
C GLN A 33 -12.42 -11.43 -4.08
N LEU A 34 -13.16 -10.65 -3.28
CA LEU A 34 -12.63 -9.99 -2.09
C LEU A 34 -12.18 -11.11 -1.15
N TYR A 35 -10.94 -11.56 -1.29
CA TYR A 35 -10.37 -12.65 -0.52
C TYR A 35 -10.23 -12.16 0.92
N GLU A 36 -11.22 -12.52 1.72
CA GLU A 36 -11.08 -12.64 3.15
C GLU A 36 -11.40 -14.10 3.50
N LYS A 37 -10.45 -14.99 3.24
CA LYS A 37 -10.39 -16.19 4.08
C LYS A 37 -9.92 -15.68 5.42
N ASN A 38 -10.89 -15.42 6.29
CA ASN A 38 -10.71 -15.29 7.73
C ASN A 38 -9.57 -16.22 8.16
N VAL A 39 -8.48 -15.67 8.70
CA VAL A 39 -7.55 -16.41 9.55
C VAL A 39 -8.38 -16.81 10.77
N LYS A 40 -9.09 -17.94 10.65
CA LYS A 40 -9.90 -18.49 11.72
C LYS A 40 -8.96 -18.97 12.82
N GLY A 41 -8.68 -18.07 13.76
CA GLY A 41 -8.45 -18.46 15.15
C GLY A 41 -9.59 -19.40 15.53
N LYS A 42 -9.24 -20.61 15.97
CA LYS A 42 -10.18 -21.66 16.37
C LYS A 42 -11.19 -21.13 17.41
N ARG A 43 -12.40 -20.76 16.97
CA ARG A 43 -13.69 -20.92 17.69
C ARG A 43 -14.83 -20.49 16.76
N GLY A 44 -15.88 -21.30 16.73
CA GLY A 44 -16.91 -21.27 15.70
C GLY A 44 -17.89 -20.10 15.79
N SER A 45 -18.11 -19.47 14.64
CA SER A 45 -19.38 -18.84 14.26
C SER A 45 -19.40 -18.72 12.72
N GLN A 46 -20.40 -19.33 12.08
CA GLN A 46 -20.66 -19.17 10.64
C GLN A 46 -21.35 -17.83 10.42
N ALA A 47 -20.60 -16.80 10.05
CA ALA A 47 -21.17 -15.61 9.44
C ALA A 47 -21.23 -15.84 7.92
N HIS A 48 -22.42 -15.76 7.34
CA HIS A 48 -22.60 -15.75 5.89
C HIS A 48 -22.16 -14.37 5.37
N GLU A 49 -20.94 -14.28 4.82
CA GLU A 49 -20.46 -13.06 4.19
C GLU A 49 -21.08 -12.89 2.79
N SER A 50 -21.79 -11.79 2.58
CA SER A 50 -22.31 -11.37 1.28
C SER A 50 -21.14 -10.93 0.37
N CYS A 51 -20.64 -11.84 -0.46
CA CYS A 51 -19.64 -11.52 -1.47
C CYS A 51 -20.29 -10.71 -2.59
N VAL A 52 -19.81 -9.50 -2.86
CA VAL A 52 -20.26 -8.76 -4.04
C VAL A 52 -19.66 -9.40 -5.30
N SER A 53 -20.51 -9.74 -6.27
CA SER A 53 -20.07 -10.28 -7.56
C SER A 53 -19.70 -9.14 -8.50
N ALA A 54 -18.40 -9.00 -8.75
CA ALA A 54 -17.83 -8.04 -9.71
C ALA A 54 -16.97 -8.77 -10.75
N GLU A 55 -16.99 -8.30 -11.98
CA GLU A 55 -16.15 -8.80 -13.07
C GLU A 55 -15.30 -7.67 -13.66
N VAL A 56 -14.01 -7.94 -13.86
CA VAL A 56 -13.10 -7.03 -14.58
C VAL A 56 -13.34 -7.15 -16.08
N VAL A 57 -13.96 -6.13 -16.67
CA VAL A 57 -14.21 -6.08 -18.12
C VAL A 57 -12.99 -5.63 -18.92
N ALA A 58 -12.10 -4.84 -18.30
CA ALA A 58 -10.81 -4.51 -18.89
C ALA A 58 -9.79 -4.15 -17.81
N ALA A 59 -8.58 -4.67 -17.97
CA ALA A 59 -7.37 -4.18 -17.31
C ALA A 59 -6.51 -3.45 -18.35
N VAL A 60 -5.90 -2.32 -17.97
CA VAL A 60 -5.06 -1.52 -18.87
C VAL A 60 -3.74 -1.19 -18.18
N ASP A 61 -2.62 -1.57 -18.78
CA ASP A 61 -1.28 -1.12 -18.39
C ASP A 61 -0.32 -1.23 -19.60
N VAL A 62 0.65 -0.32 -19.69
CA VAL A 62 1.68 -0.30 -20.75
C VAL A 62 2.89 -1.17 -20.44
N ASN A 63 3.07 -1.56 -19.17
CA ASN A 63 4.22 -2.31 -18.71
C ASN A 63 4.06 -3.79 -19.06
N THR A 64 4.88 -4.27 -20.01
CA THR A 64 4.82 -5.65 -20.49
C THR A 64 5.07 -6.68 -19.39
N ILE A 65 5.97 -6.40 -18.45
CA ILE A 65 6.27 -7.32 -17.33
C ILE A 65 5.10 -7.37 -16.34
N ALA A 66 4.46 -6.23 -16.06
CA ALA A 66 3.23 -6.17 -15.28
C ALA A 66 2.11 -7.00 -15.93
N ASN A 67 1.95 -6.82 -17.25
CA ASN A 67 0.94 -7.49 -18.06
C ASN A 67 1.15 -9.01 -18.09
N GLU A 68 2.39 -9.48 -18.15
CA GLU A 68 2.70 -10.91 -18.09
C GLU A 68 2.31 -11.53 -16.74
N VAL A 69 2.64 -10.88 -15.63
CA VAL A 69 2.24 -11.33 -14.28
C VAL A 69 0.72 -11.28 -14.13
N TYR A 70 0.09 -10.22 -14.61
CA TYR A 70 -1.37 -10.08 -14.56
C TYR A 70 -2.06 -11.19 -15.34
N LYS A 71 -1.63 -11.45 -16.58
CA LYS A 71 -2.25 -12.47 -17.44
C LYS A 71 -2.02 -13.90 -16.93
N HIS A 72 -0.91 -14.13 -16.22
CA HIS A 72 -0.65 -15.41 -15.56
C HIS A 72 -1.67 -15.70 -14.45
N ASN A 73 -1.97 -14.71 -13.61
CA ASN A 73 -2.92 -14.86 -12.50
C ASN A 73 -4.39 -14.71 -12.93
N PHE A 74 -4.65 -13.96 -14.01
CA PHE A 74 -5.99 -13.67 -14.52
C PHE A 74 -6.10 -13.98 -16.03
N PRO A 75 -5.98 -15.27 -16.42
CA PRO A 75 -5.89 -15.67 -17.83
C PRO A 75 -7.14 -15.35 -18.64
N HIS A 76 -8.30 -15.28 -17.99
CA HIS A 76 -9.58 -15.01 -18.64
C HIS A 76 -9.95 -13.53 -18.71
N THR A 77 -9.24 -12.65 -18.01
CA THR A 77 -9.51 -11.20 -18.06
C THR A 77 -8.96 -10.58 -19.33
N GLN A 78 -9.73 -9.66 -19.91
CA GLN A 78 -9.30 -8.84 -21.05
C GLN A 78 -8.24 -7.83 -20.58
N LEU A 79 -7.07 -7.88 -21.23
CA LEU A 79 -5.93 -7.02 -20.92
C LEU A 79 -5.57 -6.18 -22.14
N TRP A 80 -5.57 -4.86 -21.98
CA TRP A 80 -5.24 -3.89 -23.00
C TRP A 80 -3.83 -3.35 -22.76
N ALA A 81 -2.85 -3.90 -23.48
CA ALA A 81 -1.46 -3.47 -23.43
C ALA A 81 -1.23 -2.18 -24.27
N LYS A 82 -1.87 -1.07 -23.89
CA LYS A 82 -1.80 0.23 -24.56
C LYS A 82 -1.80 1.39 -23.56
N THR A 83 -1.44 2.57 -24.04
CA THR A 83 -1.54 3.81 -23.26
C THR A 83 -3.00 4.14 -22.97
N ILE A 84 -3.27 4.73 -21.80
CA ILE A 84 -4.62 5.16 -21.41
C ILE A 84 -5.11 6.26 -22.36
N GLU A 85 -4.20 7.15 -22.76
CA GLU A 85 -4.40 8.23 -23.74
C GLU A 85 -4.75 7.70 -25.13
N GLY A 86 -4.32 6.47 -25.44
CA GLY A 86 -4.65 5.79 -26.69
C GLY A 86 -6.05 5.18 -26.72
N ILE A 87 -6.77 5.17 -25.59
CA ILE A 87 -8.14 4.67 -25.52
C ILE A 87 -9.10 5.78 -25.93
N THR A 88 -9.84 5.51 -27.00
CA THR A 88 -10.85 6.41 -27.54
C THR A 88 -12.11 6.42 -26.69
N LEU A 89 -12.87 7.52 -26.75
CA LEU A 89 -14.18 7.61 -26.09
C LEU A 89 -15.13 6.49 -26.52
N LYS A 90 -15.07 6.08 -27.79
CA LYS A 90 -15.86 4.97 -28.33
C LYS A 90 -15.51 3.64 -27.64
N GLU A 91 -14.23 3.35 -27.45
CA GLU A 91 -13.79 2.15 -26.74
C GLU A 91 -14.20 2.17 -25.26
N PHE A 92 -14.08 3.32 -24.58
CA PHE A 92 -14.59 3.45 -23.20
C PHE A 92 -16.09 3.18 -23.11
N ASN A 93 -16.90 3.77 -23.99
CA ASN A 93 -18.34 3.56 -24.01
C ASN A 93 -18.71 2.09 -24.32
N GLN A 94 -17.94 1.40 -25.16
CA GLN A 94 -18.15 -0.02 -25.47
C GLN A 94 -17.95 -0.94 -24.27
N LEU A 95 -17.05 -0.59 -23.33
CA LEU A 95 -16.85 -1.37 -22.10
C LEU A 95 -18.06 -1.34 -21.16
N SER A 96 -18.93 -0.32 -21.27
CA SER A 96 -20.20 -0.22 -20.52
C SER A 96 -20.08 -0.45 -19.01
N PHE A 97 -18.99 0.04 -18.43
CA PHE A 97 -18.60 -0.23 -17.06
C PHE A 97 -19.38 0.57 -16.02
N ASN A 98 -19.37 0.09 -14.79
CA ASN A 98 -20.01 0.79 -13.67
C ASN A 98 -19.05 1.19 -12.55
N MET A 99 -17.80 0.71 -12.58
CA MET A 99 -16.78 1.11 -11.63
C MET A 99 -15.42 1.29 -12.30
N ILE A 100 -14.72 2.35 -11.87
CA ILE A 100 -13.30 2.58 -12.17
C ILE A 100 -12.49 2.32 -10.90
N LEU A 101 -11.49 1.45 -10.97
CA LEU A 101 -10.42 1.37 -9.97
C LEU A 101 -9.12 1.85 -10.63
N MET A 102 -8.41 2.77 -10.00
CA MET A 102 -7.18 3.30 -10.60
C MET A 102 -6.11 3.69 -9.59
N SER A 103 -4.86 3.46 -9.98
CA SER A 103 -3.66 3.93 -9.27
C SER A 103 -2.78 4.73 -10.25
N PRO A 104 -3.13 5.99 -10.58
CA PRO A 104 -2.37 6.80 -11.52
C PRO A 104 -0.94 7.10 -11.01
N PRO A 105 0.01 7.39 -11.91
CA PRO A 105 1.40 7.54 -11.52
C PRO A 105 1.64 8.87 -10.78
N CYS A 106 2.22 8.78 -9.59
CA CYS A 106 2.35 9.90 -8.65
C CYS A 106 3.60 10.82 -8.85
N GLN A 107 4.14 10.97 -10.05
CA GLN A 107 5.34 11.80 -10.26
C GLN A 107 5.02 13.03 -11.12
N PRO A 108 5.33 14.27 -10.65
CA PRO A 108 6.37 14.64 -9.69
C PRO A 108 5.85 15.33 -8.41
N PHE A 109 4.79 14.85 -7.75
CA PHE A 109 4.22 15.52 -6.56
C PHE A 109 5.11 15.48 -5.29
N THR A 110 6.37 15.05 -5.40
CA THR A 110 7.32 14.84 -4.29
C THR A 110 8.57 15.75 -4.35
N ARG A 111 8.52 16.88 -5.08
CA ARG A 111 9.57 17.90 -4.99
C ARG A 111 8.99 19.26 -4.65
N ILE A 112 9.30 19.71 -3.43
CA ILE A 112 9.28 21.12 -3.02
C ILE A 112 9.88 21.97 -4.17
N GLY A 113 9.07 22.83 -4.78
CA GLY A 113 9.58 24.01 -5.50
C GLY A 113 9.42 24.11 -7.01
N LEU A 114 8.73 23.21 -7.73
CA LEU A 114 8.43 23.44 -9.16
C LEU A 114 6.96 23.17 -9.47
N GLN A 115 6.19 24.26 -9.68
CA GLN A 115 4.81 24.27 -10.19
C GLN A 115 4.74 23.75 -11.64
N GLY A 116 5.06 22.47 -11.84
CA GLY A 116 5.13 21.80 -13.15
C GLY A 116 4.19 20.60 -13.30
N ASP A 117 3.24 20.42 -12.37
CA ASP A 117 2.41 19.21 -12.26
C ASP A 117 1.59 18.88 -13.52
N VAL A 118 1.22 19.89 -14.30
CA VAL A 118 0.33 19.73 -15.48
C VAL A 118 1.12 19.45 -16.77
N THR A 119 2.43 19.73 -16.81
CA THR A 119 3.25 19.55 -18.03
C THR A 119 4.02 18.23 -18.04
N ASP A 120 4.00 17.46 -16.95
CA ASP A 120 4.67 16.17 -16.86
C ASP A 120 3.99 15.13 -17.79
N PRO A 121 4.73 14.49 -18.72
CA PRO A 121 4.20 13.41 -19.54
C PRO A 121 3.55 12.27 -18.74
N ARG A 122 3.92 12.09 -17.47
CA ARG A 122 3.40 11.05 -16.58
C ARG A 122 1.99 11.36 -16.08
N THR A 123 1.60 12.63 -15.95
CA THR A 123 0.24 13.01 -15.50
C THR A 123 -0.78 13.02 -16.64
N LYS A 124 -0.33 12.95 -17.91
CA LYS A 124 -1.18 12.95 -19.11
C LYS A 124 -2.26 11.88 -19.08
N SER A 125 -1.91 10.65 -18.71
CA SER A 125 -2.86 9.54 -18.61
C SER A 125 -4.03 9.83 -17.66
N PHE A 126 -3.74 10.45 -16.51
CA PHE A 126 -4.76 10.81 -15.54
C PHE A 126 -5.60 12.00 -16.02
N LEU A 127 -4.96 13.04 -16.57
CA LEU A 127 -5.68 14.18 -17.17
C LEU A 127 -6.61 13.75 -18.33
N HIS A 128 -6.20 12.75 -19.12
CA HIS A 128 -7.05 12.15 -20.15
C HIS A 128 -8.30 11.52 -19.56
N ILE A 129 -8.19 10.77 -18.44
CA ILE A 129 -9.36 10.22 -17.74
C ILE A 129 -10.30 11.34 -17.28
N LEU A 130 -9.77 12.42 -16.70
CA LEU A 130 -10.59 13.56 -16.27
C LEU A 130 -11.30 14.25 -17.45
N HIS A 131 -10.66 14.28 -18.62
CA HIS A 131 -11.24 14.82 -19.84
C HIS A 131 -12.32 13.92 -20.47
N VAL A 132 -12.16 12.60 -20.35
CA VAL A 132 -13.06 11.59 -20.89
C VAL A 132 -14.29 11.38 -20.01
N LEU A 133 -14.13 11.41 -18.68
CA LEU A 133 -15.19 11.08 -17.73
C LEU A 133 -16.50 11.86 -17.98
N PRO A 134 -16.51 13.21 -18.16
CA PRO A 134 -17.73 13.96 -18.44
C PRO A 134 -18.35 13.69 -19.82
N LYS A 135 -17.61 13.03 -20.72
CA LYS A 135 -18.03 12.74 -22.11
C LYS A 135 -18.55 11.33 -22.29
N LEU A 136 -18.47 10.48 -21.27
CA LEU A 136 -18.98 9.12 -21.32
C LEU A 136 -20.49 9.14 -21.56
N GLN A 137 -20.96 8.22 -22.40
CA GLN A 137 -22.39 8.06 -22.65
C GLN A 137 -23.14 7.61 -21.38
N LYS A 138 -22.46 6.82 -20.54
CA LYS A 138 -22.91 6.37 -19.23
C LYS A 138 -21.78 6.60 -18.23
N LEU A 139 -22.01 7.44 -17.23
CA LEU A 139 -21.06 7.63 -16.13
C LEU A 139 -20.98 6.35 -15.28
N PRO A 140 -19.79 5.99 -14.78
CA PRO A 140 -19.68 4.92 -13.79
C PRO A 140 -20.43 5.30 -12.52
N THR A 141 -20.99 4.31 -11.83
CA THR A 141 -21.61 4.53 -10.52
C THR A 141 -20.56 4.71 -9.42
N TYR A 142 -19.38 4.10 -9.59
CA TYR A 142 -18.36 4.05 -8.56
C TYR A 142 -16.98 4.40 -9.12
N ILE A 143 -16.18 5.11 -8.34
CA ILE A 143 -14.77 5.36 -8.62
C ILE A 143 -13.99 5.14 -7.33
N LEU A 144 -12.88 4.40 -7.41
CA LEU A 144 -11.89 4.31 -6.35
C LEU A 144 -10.53 4.66 -6.95
N LEU A 145 -9.86 5.62 -6.33
CA LEU A 145 -8.52 6.02 -6.69
C LEU A 145 -7.58 5.78 -5.50
N GLU A 146 -6.43 5.16 -5.76
CA GLU A 146 -5.30 5.11 -4.83
C GLU A 146 -4.18 6.01 -5.34
N ASN A 147 -3.48 6.66 -4.41
CA ASN A 147 -2.32 7.49 -4.70
C ASN A 147 -1.38 7.55 -3.49
N VAL A 148 -0.23 8.22 -3.62
CA VAL A 148 0.69 8.40 -2.49
C VAL A 148 0.27 9.57 -1.59
N LYS A 149 0.75 9.57 -0.34
CA LYS A 149 0.65 10.72 0.56
C LYS A 149 1.24 11.98 -0.08
N GLY A 150 0.55 13.10 0.04
CA GLY A 150 0.86 14.37 -0.60
C GLY A 150 0.02 14.63 -1.84
N PHE A 151 -0.69 13.63 -2.37
CA PHE A 151 -1.64 13.85 -3.47
C PHE A 151 -2.83 14.71 -3.04
N GLU A 152 -3.26 14.59 -1.78
CA GLU A 152 -4.39 15.33 -1.18
C GLU A 152 -4.24 16.86 -1.21
N VAL A 153 -3.01 17.37 -1.38
CA VAL A 153 -2.71 18.81 -1.49
C VAL A 153 -2.25 19.22 -2.89
N SER A 154 -2.37 18.33 -3.89
CA SER A 154 -1.91 18.59 -5.26
C SER A 154 -2.97 19.28 -6.12
N SER A 155 -2.54 20.10 -7.09
CA SER A 155 -3.47 20.70 -8.06
C SER A 155 -4.19 19.65 -8.92
N THR A 156 -3.57 18.48 -9.10
CA THR A 156 -4.17 17.36 -9.83
C THR A 156 -5.33 16.74 -9.05
N ARG A 157 -5.24 16.67 -7.72
CA ARG A 157 -6.35 16.28 -6.86
C ARG A 157 -7.49 17.28 -6.96
N ASP A 158 -7.20 18.58 -6.92
CA ASP A 158 -8.24 19.62 -7.01
C ASP A 158 -9.02 19.52 -8.32
N LEU A 159 -8.31 19.31 -9.44
CA LEU A 159 -8.95 19.08 -10.74
C LEU A 159 -9.80 17.80 -10.75
N PHE A 160 -9.36 16.74 -10.08
CA PHE A 160 -10.10 15.49 -9.99
C PHE A 160 -11.39 15.66 -9.18
N VAL A 161 -11.30 16.26 -7.99
CA VAL A 161 -12.45 16.58 -7.14
C VAL A 161 -13.45 17.47 -7.88
N GLN A 162 -12.98 18.54 -8.52
CA GLN A 162 -13.84 19.42 -9.32
C GLN A 162 -14.55 18.66 -10.45
N THR A 163 -13.85 17.73 -11.13
CA THR A 163 -14.44 16.88 -12.18
C THR A 163 -15.52 15.96 -11.60
N LEU A 164 -15.27 15.34 -10.44
CA LEU A 164 -16.24 14.49 -9.76
C LEU A 164 -17.50 15.25 -9.35
N GLU A 165 -17.34 16.44 -8.76
CA GLU A 165 -18.45 17.30 -8.35
C GLU A 165 -19.29 17.75 -9.55
N ASN A 166 -18.65 18.17 -10.64
CA ASN A 166 -19.32 18.54 -11.89
C ASN A 166 -20.08 17.37 -12.52
N CYS A 167 -19.61 16.14 -12.32
CA CYS A 167 -20.29 14.92 -12.76
C CYS A 167 -21.34 14.41 -11.75
N GLY A 168 -21.54 15.08 -10.61
CA GLY A 168 -22.55 14.73 -9.61
C GLY A 168 -22.15 13.61 -8.65
N PHE A 169 -20.86 13.28 -8.53
CA PHE A 169 -20.39 12.29 -7.56
C PHE A 169 -20.34 12.87 -6.14
N LYS A 170 -20.61 12.02 -5.15
CA LYS A 170 -20.24 12.25 -3.76
C LYS A 170 -18.99 11.43 -3.45
N TYR A 171 -18.06 12.00 -2.69
CA TYR A 171 -16.78 11.36 -2.43
C TYR A 171 -16.35 11.48 -0.97
N GLN A 172 -15.41 10.62 -0.59
CA GLN A 172 -14.66 10.70 0.67
C GLN A 172 -13.19 10.38 0.40
N GLU A 173 -12.30 11.16 1.02
CA GLU A 173 -10.86 11.01 0.96
C GLU A 173 -10.32 10.34 2.23
N PHE A 174 -9.24 9.58 2.09
CA PHE A 174 -8.59 8.85 3.17
C PHE A 174 -7.07 8.87 3.06
N LEU A 175 -6.39 8.78 4.21
CA LEU A 175 -4.98 8.45 4.33
C LEU A 175 -4.83 7.21 5.20
N LEU A 176 -4.66 6.05 4.58
CA LEU A 176 -4.71 4.75 5.25
C LEU A 176 -3.39 4.00 5.15
N SER A 177 -3.06 3.26 6.20
CA SER A 177 -1.91 2.34 6.26
C SER A 177 -2.39 0.93 6.66
N PRO A 178 -1.79 -0.16 6.15
CA PRO A 178 -2.19 -1.53 6.49
C PRO A 178 -2.12 -1.83 8.00
N ILE A 179 -1.31 -1.07 8.75
CA ILE A 179 -1.24 -1.12 10.21
C ILE A 179 -2.63 -0.95 10.85
N SER A 180 -3.47 -0.05 10.31
CA SER A 180 -4.86 0.15 10.79
C SER A 180 -5.77 -1.08 10.62
N LEU A 181 -5.36 -2.05 9.79
CA LEU A 181 -6.04 -3.32 9.59
C LEU A 181 -5.32 -4.49 10.26
N GLY A 182 -4.38 -4.21 11.18
CA GLY A 182 -3.63 -5.23 11.90
C GLY A 182 -2.58 -5.95 11.06
N ILE A 183 -2.11 -5.33 9.97
CA ILE A 183 -1.04 -5.87 9.10
C ILE A 183 0.28 -5.18 9.44
N PRO A 184 1.37 -5.93 9.72
CA PRO A 184 2.65 -5.38 10.19
C PRO A 184 3.48 -4.75 9.04
N ASN A 185 2.88 -3.88 8.24
CA ASN A 185 3.56 -3.16 7.16
C ASN A 185 3.10 -1.70 7.06
N SER A 186 4.06 -0.77 7.15
CA SER A 186 3.81 0.65 6.94
C SER A 186 3.66 0.92 5.45
N ARG A 187 2.47 1.31 4.99
CA ARG A 187 2.23 1.71 3.60
C ARG A 187 1.14 2.76 3.50
N LEU A 188 1.42 3.95 4.06
CA LEU A 188 0.49 5.07 4.04
C LEU A 188 0.21 5.52 2.60
N ARG A 189 -1.07 5.52 2.21
CA ARG A 189 -1.54 5.89 0.87
C ARG A 189 -2.79 6.75 0.97
N TYR A 190 -2.90 7.65 0.01
CA TYR A 190 -4.12 8.40 -0.25
C TYR A 190 -5.12 7.49 -0.96
N PHE A 191 -6.39 7.56 -0.55
CA PHE A 191 -7.50 6.94 -1.25
C PHE A 191 -8.62 7.94 -1.42
N LEU A 192 -9.34 7.85 -2.54
CA LEU A 192 -10.61 8.52 -2.73
C LEU A 192 -11.63 7.50 -3.23
N ILE A 193 -12.76 7.40 -2.55
CA ILE A 193 -13.93 6.68 -3.05
C ILE A 193 -14.99 7.68 -3.46
N ALA A 194 -15.65 7.44 -4.59
CA ALA A 194 -16.71 8.28 -5.10
C ALA A 194 -17.89 7.45 -5.63
N LYS A 195 -19.11 7.89 -5.34
CA LYS A 195 -20.36 7.26 -5.74
C LYS A 195 -21.26 8.27 -6.43
N LEU A 196 -21.81 7.90 -7.58
CA LEU A 196 -22.77 8.70 -8.32
C LEU A 196 -24.14 8.58 -7.65
N GLN A 197 -24.48 9.54 -6.80
CA GLN A 197 -25.74 9.58 -6.05
C GLN A 197 -26.06 11.01 -5.59
N SER A 198 -27.33 11.26 -5.28
CA SER A 198 -27.79 12.58 -4.81
C SER A 198 -27.36 12.85 -3.36
N GLU A 199 -27.53 11.87 -2.48
CA GLU A 199 -27.24 12.00 -1.06
C GLU A 199 -25.74 11.81 -0.74
N PRO A 200 -25.18 12.51 0.26
CA PRO A 200 -23.84 12.26 0.76
C PRO A 200 -23.60 10.79 1.16
N LEU A 201 -22.33 10.37 1.21
CA LEU A 201 -22.01 9.07 1.82
C LEU A 201 -22.33 9.16 3.33
N PRO A 202 -22.84 8.09 3.99
CA PRO A 202 -23.25 8.16 5.40
C PRO A 202 -22.14 8.59 6.38
N PHE A 203 -20.89 8.36 6.00
CA PHE A 203 -19.68 8.69 6.75
C PHE A 203 -18.92 9.89 6.13
N GLN A 204 -19.55 10.62 5.20
CA GLN A 204 -18.90 11.72 4.51
C GLN A 204 -18.59 12.87 5.48
N VAL A 205 -17.34 13.30 5.51
CA VAL A 205 -16.88 14.47 6.23
C VAL A 205 -16.25 15.43 5.22
N LEU A 206 -16.98 16.51 4.91
CA LEU A 206 -16.61 17.43 3.83
C LEU A 206 -15.28 18.14 4.16
N GLY A 207 -14.36 18.18 3.19
CA GLY A 207 -13.08 18.87 3.32
C GLY A 207 -12.07 18.20 4.26
N GLN A 208 -12.35 16.98 4.75
CA GLN A 208 -11.47 16.26 5.65
C GLN A 208 -11.00 14.94 5.06
N VAL A 209 -9.72 14.64 5.27
CA VAL A 209 -9.11 13.37 4.92
C VAL A 209 -9.17 12.45 6.14
N LEU A 210 -9.90 11.34 6.03
CA LEU A 210 -10.05 10.39 7.13
C LEU A 210 -8.80 9.52 7.27
N VAL A 211 -8.32 9.31 8.50
CA VAL A 211 -7.15 8.45 8.75
C VAL A 211 -7.51 7.04 9.19
N GLU A 212 -8.82 6.77 9.30
CA GLU A 212 -9.38 5.48 9.68
C GLU A 212 -10.54 5.11 8.75
N ILE A 213 -10.79 3.81 8.62
CA ILE A 213 -11.93 3.28 7.88
C ILE A 213 -13.18 3.32 8.78
N PRO A 214 -14.28 3.97 8.37
CA PRO A 214 -15.51 4.01 9.15
C PRO A 214 -16.05 2.61 9.43
N THR A 215 -16.33 2.30 10.70
CA THR A 215 -17.01 1.06 11.09
C THR A 215 -18.53 1.26 11.10
N ALA A 216 -19.31 0.20 10.88
CA ALA A 216 -20.78 0.26 10.92
C ALA A 216 -21.32 0.84 12.25
N ASP A 217 -20.59 0.66 13.35
CA ASP A 217 -20.95 1.19 14.68
C ASP A 217 -20.65 2.69 14.84
N SER A 218 -19.79 3.25 14.00
CA SER A 218 -19.43 4.68 14.03
C SER A 218 -20.56 5.58 13.55
N ALA A 219 -21.52 5.04 12.79
CA ALA A 219 -22.69 5.77 12.32
C ALA A 219 -23.72 6.10 13.44
N ASN A 220 -23.64 5.40 14.58
CA ASN A 220 -24.60 5.54 15.69
C ASN A 220 -24.01 6.17 16.97
N SER A 221 -22.70 6.44 17.01
CA SER A 221 -22.03 7.06 18.16
C SER A 221 -21.56 8.46 17.77
N GLN A 222 -21.82 9.48 18.60
CA GLN A 222 -21.32 10.86 18.41
C GLN A 222 -19.77 10.99 18.52
N LYS A 223 -19.00 9.95 18.21
CA LYS A 223 -17.54 10.02 18.09
C LYS A 223 -17.21 10.42 16.66
N GLN A 224 -16.66 11.62 16.49
CA GLN A 224 -16.09 12.05 15.22
C GLN A 224 -14.94 11.10 14.83
N PRO A 225 -14.89 10.60 13.58
CA PRO A 225 -13.76 9.82 13.11
C PRO A 225 -12.48 10.66 13.12
N ALA A 226 -11.31 10.02 13.29
CA ALA A 226 -10.03 10.71 13.26
C ALA A 226 -9.80 11.37 11.88
N THR A 227 -9.50 12.67 11.87
CA THR A 227 -9.39 13.48 10.64
C THR A 227 -8.15 14.36 10.61
N LEU A 228 -7.73 14.74 9.40
CA LEU A 228 -6.72 15.78 9.15
C LEU A 228 -7.42 16.96 8.47
N ASP A 229 -7.25 18.16 9.03
CA ASP A 229 -7.80 19.41 8.46
C ASP A 229 -6.92 19.93 7.32
N LEU A 230 -7.55 20.43 6.26
CA LEU A 230 -6.90 20.96 5.06
C LEU A 230 -6.79 22.50 5.08
N GLY A 231 -7.19 23.19 6.16
CA GLY A 231 -7.19 24.66 6.24
C GLY A 231 -6.43 25.27 7.42
N GLU A 232 -5.26 25.86 7.17
CA GLU A 232 -4.90 27.27 7.46
C GLU A 232 -3.39 27.51 7.24
N ASN A 233 -3.07 28.38 6.28
CA ASN A 233 -1.74 28.96 6.09
C ASN A 233 -1.41 29.85 7.29
N ASN A 234 -0.59 29.36 8.23
CA ASN A 234 0.07 30.24 9.19
C ASN A 234 1.51 30.52 8.73
N GLU A 235 1.69 31.69 8.12
CA GLU A 235 2.99 32.38 8.04
C GLU A 235 3.46 32.70 9.48
N GLY A 236 4.21 31.79 10.08
CA GLY A 236 4.79 31.93 11.41
C GLY A 236 6.30 32.11 11.36
N ARG A 237 6.72 33.39 11.32
CA ARG A 237 7.99 33.97 11.81
C ARG A 237 9.13 33.00 12.14
N LYS A 238 10.25 33.16 11.41
CA LYS A 238 11.58 32.72 11.84
C LYS A 238 11.93 33.33 13.19
N THR A 239 12.16 32.49 14.18
CA THR A 239 12.93 32.83 15.39
C THR A 239 14.04 31.81 15.52
N GLU A 240 15.28 32.29 15.38
CA GLU A 240 16.50 31.54 15.68
C GLU A 240 16.52 31.15 17.16
N PRO A 241 16.95 29.93 17.54
CA PRO A 241 17.30 29.63 18.91
C PRO A 241 18.73 30.07 19.20
N ASN A 242 18.89 30.97 20.17
CA ASN A 242 20.17 31.24 20.85
C ASN A 242 20.71 29.96 21.53
N PRO A 243 22.04 29.83 21.69
CA PRO A 243 22.67 28.63 22.23
C PRO A 243 22.46 28.48 23.74
N PRO A 244 22.22 27.26 24.29
CA PRO A 244 22.16 27.07 25.72
C PRO A 244 23.56 27.06 26.33
N GLN A 245 23.70 27.82 27.42
CA GLN A 245 24.87 27.87 28.29
C GLN A 245 25.03 26.56 29.07
N ALA A 246 26.28 26.22 29.36
CA ALA A 246 26.72 25.08 30.14
C ALA A 246 26.11 25.07 31.55
N GLY A 247 25.60 23.90 31.95
CA GLY A 247 25.19 23.60 33.32
C GLY A 247 25.38 22.11 33.57
N ASP A 248 26.42 21.77 34.32
CA ASP A 248 26.74 20.42 34.77
C ASP A 248 25.59 19.82 35.58
N THR A 249 25.10 18.65 35.19
CA THR A 249 24.51 17.68 36.13
C THR A 249 24.74 16.27 35.59
N GLN A 250 25.71 15.57 36.19
CA GLN A 250 25.94 14.14 35.99
C GLN A 250 24.73 13.32 36.44
N CYS A 251 24.19 12.47 35.56
CA CYS A 251 23.46 11.28 35.98
C CYS A 251 23.65 10.12 35.01
N SER A 252 24.49 9.17 35.44
CA SER A 252 24.49 7.72 35.20
C SER A 252 23.98 7.20 33.84
N GLY A 253 24.93 6.78 33.01
CA GLY A 253 24.71 6.28 31.65
C GLY A 253 24.00 4.94 31.53
N LYS A 254 23.15 4.89 30.50
CA LYS A 254 22.95 3.74 29.61
C LYS A 254 22.79 4.34 28.22
N GLU A 255 23.89 4.35 27.45
CA GLU A 255 23.87 4.78 26.07
C GLU A 255 23.04 3.80 25.23
N THR A 256 21.92 4.28 24.71
CA THR A 256 21.10 3.60 23.70
C THR A 256 21.79 3.70 22.35
N PHE A 257 22.45 2.63 21.91
CA PHE A 257 22.98 2.52 20.55
C PHE A 257 22.09 1.56 19.75
N LEU A 258 21.18 2.09 18.93
CA LEU A 258 20.45 1.34 17.91
C LEU A 258 20.49 2.08 16.57
N PHE A 259 20.53 1.31 15.49
CA PHE A 259 21.06 1.63 14.15
C PHE A 259 20.08 2.36 13.22
N LYS A 260 20.63 3.12 12.25
CA LYS A 260 20.45 4.57 11.97
C LYS A 260 21.01 5.40 13.13
N LEU A 261 21.36 6.66 12.93
CA LEU A 261 21.30 7.59 14.08
C LEU A 261 19.81 7.73 14.43
N GLU A 262 19.21 6.67 14.96
CA GLU A 262 17.82 6.69 15.40
C GLU A 262 17.77 7.55 16.63
N THR A 263 16.92 8.56 16.58
CA THR A 263 16.64 9.36 17.76
C THR A 263 16.01 8.45 18.81
N ALA A 264 16.16 8.80 20.08
CA ALA A 264 15.47 8.08 21.16
C ALA A 264 13.95 7.96 20.88
N GLU A 265 13.38 8.99 20.26
CA GLU A 265 11.98 9.02 19.79
C GLU A 265 11.69 7.92 18.75
N GLU A 266 12.58 7.69 17.78
CA GLU A 266 12.38 6.66 16.75
C GLU A 266 12.46 5.24 17.34
N ILE A 267 13.35 5.03 18.31
CA ILE A 267 13.46 3.77 19.06
C ILE A 267 12.18 3.52 19.86
N GLU A 268 11.74 4.52 20.64
CA GLU A 268 10.50 4.43 21.43
C GLU A 268 9.29 4.17 20.51
N ARG A 269 9.22 4.86 19.37
CA ARG A 269 8.17 4.65 18.36
C ARG A 269 8.14 3.21 17.86
N LYS A 270 9.29 2.62 17.54
CA LYS A 270 9.39 1.22 17.09
C LYS A 270 8.97 0.24 18.18
N LEU A 271 9.42 0.46 19.42
CA LEU A 271 9.03 -0.36 20.57
C LEU A 271 7.52 -0.30 20.82
N GLN A 272 6.92 0.88 20.69
CA GLN A 272 5.47 1.06 20.80
C GLN A 272 4.72 0.32 19.68
N GLN A 273 5.20 0.39 18.44
CA GLN A 273 4.62 -0.36 17.32
C GLN A 273 4.70 -1.88 17.53
N ASP A 274 5.84 -2.39 17.98
CA ASP A 274 6.02 -3.81 18.23
C ASP A 274 5.21 -4.32 19.45
N SER A 275 4.79 -3.41 20.33
CA SER A 275 3.93 -3.70 21.48
C SER A 275 2.43 -3.68 21.17
N ASP A 276 2.02 -3.22 19.98
CA ASP A 276 0.61 -3.17 19.59
C ASP A 276 0.06 -4.57 19.25
N LEU A 277 -0.64 -5.17 20.21
CA LEU A 277 -1.21 -6.52 20.09
C LEU A 277 -2.33 -6.63 19.04
N SER A 278 -2.87 -5.51 18.55
CA SER A 278 -3.87 -5.51 17.47
C SER A 278 -3.28 -5.81 16.09
N VAL A 279 -1.95 -5.67 15.95
CA VAL A 279 -1.21 -5.93 14.72
C VAL A 279 -0.61 -7.33 14.75
N GLN A 280 -0.76 -8.11 13.67
CA GLN A 280 -0.18 -9.45 13.56
C GLN A 280 1.36 -9.42 13.59
N MET A 281 1.98 -10.56 13.87
CA MET A 281 3.45 -10.66 13.83
C MET A 281 3.93 -10.93 12.41
N LEU A 282 5.15 -10.52 12.08
CA LEU A 282 5.73 -10.76 10.76
C LEU A 282 5.80 -12.24 10.40
N LYS A 283 6.05 -13.13 11.39
CA LYS A 283 6.09 -14.58 11.21
C LYS A 283 4.83 -15.16 10.57
N ASP A 284 3.68 -14.50 10.73
CA ASP A 284 2.40 -14.94 10.16
C ASP A 284 2.36 -14.73 8.63
N PHE A 285 3.35 -14.02 8.06
CA PHE A 285 3.48 -13.69 6.63
C PHE A 285 4.74 -14.28 5.98
N LEU A 286 5.62 -14.91 6.76
CA LEU A 286 6.87 -15.50 6.27
C LEU A 286 6.61 -16.84 5.57
N GLU A 287 7.48 -17.20 4.63
CA GLU A 287 7.47 -18.53 4.02
C GLU A 287 8.19 -19.54 4.94
N ASP A 288 7.73 -20.79 4.90
CA ASP A 288 8.37 -21.89 5.62
C ASP A 288 9.83 -22.11 5.15
N ASP A 289 10.64 -22.74 6.01
CA ASP A 289 12.10 -22.93 5.92
C ASP A 289 12.56 -23.71 4.67
N SER A 290 12.45 -23.07 3.51
CA SER A 290 13.17 -23.40 2.29
C SER A 290 14.55 -22.73 2.31
N ASP A 291 15.43 -23.10 1.37
CA ASP A 291 16.75 -22.48 1.24
C ASP A 291 16.63 -20.99 0.88
N MET A 292 16.75 -20.13 1.91
CA MET A 292 16.69 -18.66 1.79
C MET A 292 18.06 -18.02 1.50
N SER A 293 19.11 -18.82 1.21
CA SER A 293 20.47 -18.31 1.04
C SER A 293 20.60 -17.24 -0.05
N GLN A 294 19.80 -17.35 -1.12
CA GLN A 294 19.76 -16.37 -2.20
C GLN A 294 19.27 -14.97 -1.78
N TYR A 295 18.59 -14.86 -0.63
CA TYR A 295 18.06 -13.60 -0.11
C TYR A 295 18.94 -12.96 0.96
N PHE A 296 20.04 -13.60 1.38
CA PHE A 296 20.96 -13.00 2.34
C PHE A 296 21.58 -11.71 1.80
N LEU A 297 21.77 -10.74 2.70
CA LEU A 297 22.45 -9.49 2.37
C LEU A 297 23.91 -9.81 2.01
N PRO A 298 24.42 -9.33 0.87
CA PRO A 298 25.80 -9.60 0.50
C PRO A 298 26.78 -8.90 1.47
N PRO A 299 27.98 -9.45 1.71
CA PRO A 299 28.98 -8.87 2.62
C PRO A 299 29.24 -7.37 2.43
N LYS A 300 29.32 -6.93 1.17
CA LYS A 300 29.51 -5.51 0.82
C LYS A 300 28.35 -4.63 1.27
N ALA A 301 27.12 -5.14 1.25
CA ALA A 301 25.97 -4.40 1.72
C ALA A 301 25.93 -4.32 3.25
N LEU A 302 26.27 -5.41 3.95
CA LEU A 302 26.39 -5.42 5.40
C LEU A 302 27.40 -4.36 5.87
N LEU A 303 28.63 -4.38 5.34
CA LEU A 303 29.67 -3.42 5.74
C LEU A 303 29.29 -1.96 5.47
N ARG A 304 28.71 -1.70 4.30
CA ARG A 304 28.42 -0.32 3.86
C ARG A 304 27.17 0.27 4.50
N TYR A 305 26.16 -0.55 4.77
CA TYR A 305 24.83 -0.08 5.11
C TYR A 305 24.32 -0.61 6.45
N ALA A 306 25.12 -1.38 7.22
CA ALA A 306 24.71 -1.91 8.53
C ALA A 306 24.02 -0.86 9.41
N LEU A 307 24.58 0.34 9.48
CA LEU A 307 24.04 1.45 10.29
C LEU A 307 22.83 2.15 9.67
N LEU A 308 22.31 1.72 8.53
CA LEU A 308 21.16 2.32 7.84
C LEU A 308 20.00 1.33 7.63
N LEU A 309 20.20 0.07 8.04
CA LEU A 309 19.20 -0.98 7.92
C LEU A 309 18.11 -0.80 8.98
N ASP A 310 16.85 -0.85 8.55
CA ASP A 310 15.77 -1.17 9.49
C ASP A 310 15.68 -2.70 9.60
N ILE A 311 16.17 -3.22 10.71
CA ILE A 311 16.15 -4.66 11.01
C ILE A 311 14.88 -5.00 11.79
N VAL A 312 14.23 -6.08 11.38
CA VAL A 312 13.06 -6.66 12.05
C VAL A 312 13.27 -8.15 12.29
N GLN A 313 12.60 -8.68 13.31
CA GLN A 313 12.58 -10.09 13.67
C GLN A 313 11.20 -10.70 13.37
N PRO A 314 11.06 -12.03 13.27
CA PRO A 314 9.77 -12.68 13.00
C PRO A 314 8.66 -12.31 14.00
N THR A 315 9.03 -11.96 15.24
CA THR A 315 8.10 -11.54 16.31
C THR A 315 7.73 -10.06 16.24
N CYS A 316 8.41 -9.24 15.45
CA CYS A 316 8.05 -7.83 15.27
C CYS A 316 6.65 -7.70 14.65
N ARG A 317 5.97 -6.61 14.99
CA ARG A 317 4.63 -6.24 14.50
C ARG A 317 4.69 -5.01 13.60
N ARG A 318 5.86 -4.76 13.02
CA ARG A 318 6.11 -3.65 12.10
C ARG A 318 7.03 -4.08 10.96
N SER A 319 6.93 -3.34 9.86
CA SER A 319 7.97 -3.21 8.84
C SER A 319 7.78 -1.87 8.13
N THR A 320 8.85 -1.39 7.50
CA THR A 320 8.83 -0.17 6.69
C THR A 320 8.19 -0.41 5.31
N CYS A 321 7.88 0.66 4.58
CA CYS A 321 7.27 0.56 3.26
C CYS A 321 8.22 -0.07 2.25
N PHE A 322 7.82 -1.19 1.65
CA PHE A 322 8.53 -1.75 0.50
C PHE A 322 8.33 -0.86 -0.74
N THR A 323 9.43 -0.37 -1.28
CA THR A 323 9.45 0.44 -2.50
C THR A 323 9.95 -0.36 -3.68
N LYS A 324 9.77 0.17 -4.89
CA LYS A 324 10.27 -0.45 -6.13
C LYS A 324 11.79 -0.66 -6.17
N GLY A 325 12.53 -0.03 -5.26
CA GLY A 325 13.99 -0.13 -5.14
C GLY A 325 14.46 -1.27 -4.24
N TYR A 326 13.55 -1.99 -3.56
CA TYR A 326 13.90 -3.06 -2.64
C TYR A 326 14.73 -4.16 -3.31
N GLY A 327 15.73 -4.68 -2.60
CA GLY A 327 16.73 -5.62 -3.13
C GLY A 327 17.73 -5.02 -4.13
N SER A 328 17.59 -3.75 -4.53
CA SER A 328 18.55 -3.03 -5.40
C SER A 328 19.22 -1.86 -4.70
N TYR A 329 18.49 -1.14 -3.85
CA TYR A 329 19.00 -0.09 -2.97
C TYR A 329 18.65 -0.47 -1.53
N ILE A 330 19.54 -0.17 -0.59
CA ILE A 330 19.37 -0.55 0.82
C ILE A 330 18.56 0.50 1.58
N GLU A 331 19.01 1.75 1.52
CA GLU A 331 18.42 2.80 2.34
C GLU A 331 17.00 3.16 1.88
N GLY A 332 16.06 3.16 2.81
CA GLY A 332 14.69 3.66 2.60
C GLY A 332 13.84 2.84 1.64
N THR A 333 14.20 1.59 1.34
CA THR A 333 13.45 0.74 0.40
C THR A 333 12.60 -0.34 1.05
N GLY A 334 12.81 -0.62 2.32
CA GLY A 334 12.10 -1.65 3.09
C GLY A 334 12.98 -2.20 4.22
N SER A 335 12.36 -2.93 5.15
CA SER A 335 13.07 -3.57 6.26
C SER A 335 13.80 -4.83 5.79
N VAL A 336 14.77 -5.30 6.57
CA VAL A 336 15.44 -6.60 6.38
C VAL A 336 15.17 -7.50 7.58
N LEU A 337 15.07 -8.80 7.34
CA LEU A 337 14.72 -9.77 8.36
C LEU A 337 15.98 -10.42 8.95
N GLN A 338 16.08 -10.42 10.28
CA GLN A 338 17.00 -11.27 11.02
C GLN A 338 16.40 -12.67 11.16
N THR A 339 17.15 -13.71 10.77
CA THR A 339 16.72 -15.11 10.90
C THR A 339 17.50 -15.90 11.95
N ALA A 340 18.58 -15.34 12.51
CA ALA A 340 19.26 -15.95 13.64
C ALA A 340 18.46 -15.71 14.93
N GLU A 341 18.00 -16.77 15.59
CA GLU A 341 17.14 -16.70 16.79
C GLU A 341 17.91 -16.38 18.08
N ASP A 342 19.16 -16.84 18.19
CA ASP A 342 19.94 -16.76 19.44
C ASP A 342 20.89 -15.55 19.52
N ILE A 343 20.82 -14.62 18.57
CA ILE A 343 21.73 -13.47 18.50
C ILE A 343 20.93 -12.19 18.74
N GLN A 344 21.35 -11.40 19.73
CA GLN A 344 20.78 -10.06 19.93
C GLN A 344 21.40 -9.09 18.93
N ILE A 345 20.60 -8.18 18.39
CA ILE A 345 21.05 -7.20 17.38
C ILE A 345 22.10 -6.28 18.01
N GLU A 346 21.90 -5.91 19.27
CA GLU A 346 22.76 -5.03 20.06
C GLU A 346 24.18 -5.61 20.17
N ASP A 347 24.30 -6.91 20.42
CA ASP A 347 25.58 -7.61 20.56
C ASP A 347 26.37 -7.64 19.25
N ALA A 348 25.67 -7.91 18.13
CA ALA A 348 26.28 -7.95 16.81
C ALA A 348 26.84 -6.59 16.39
N TYR A 349 26.25 -5.52 16.91
CA TYR A 349 26.65 -4.16 16.57
C TYR A 349 27.49 -3.43 17.64
N ALA A 350 27.66 -4.02 18.82
CA ALA A 350 28.43 -3.43 19.91
C ALA A 350 29.87 -3.13 19.47
N SER A 351 30.29 -1.87 19.64
CA SER A 351 31.64 -1.38 19.31
C SER A 351 32.07 -1.58 17.84
N LEU A 352 31.14 -1.64 16.89
CA LEU A 352 31.45 -1.83 15.46
C LEU A 352 32.40 -0.78 14.89
N ASP A 353 32.40 0.44 15.41
CA ASP A 353 33.28 1.53 15.01
C ASP A 353 34.76 1.22 15.30
N THR A 354 35.03 0.45 16.35
CA THR A 354 36.39 0.06 16.79
C THR A 354 36.97 -1.16 16.08
N LEU A 355 36.15 -1.92 15.37
CA LEU A 355 36.53 -3.19 14.74
C LEU A 355 37.11 -3.01 13.34
N SER A 356 37.93 -3.98 12.90
CA SER A 356 38.34 -4.10 11.48
C SER A 356 37.17 -4.54 10.59
N GLU A 357 37.25 -4.33 9.27
CA GLU A 357 36.18 -4.73 8.35
C GLU A 357 35.89 -6.24 8.39
N GLU A 358 36.92 -7.09 8.55
CA GLU A 358 36.76 -8.54 8.65
C GLU A 358 36.01 -8.95 9.93
N GLU A 359 36.32 -8.31 11.05
CA GLU A 359 35.62 -8.54 12.33
C GLU A 359 34.18 -8.02 12.28
N LYS A 360 33.94 -6.83 11.70
CA LYS A 360 32.59 -6.30 11.48
C LYS A 360 31.76 -7.27 10.66
N LEU A 361 32.30 -7.74 9.53
CA LEU A 361 31.60 -8.66 8.66
C LEU A 361 31.29 -9.97 9.39
N THR A 362 32.26 -10.51 10.13
CA THR A 362 32.07 -11.74 10.91
C THR A 362 30.93 -11.61 11.90
N ARG A 363 30.85 -10.52 12.65
CA ARG A 363 29.74 -10.26 13.59
C ARG A 363 28.42 -10.05 12.88
N LEU A 364 28.38 -9.16 11.88
CA LEU A 364 27.14 -8.85 11.16
C LEU A 364 26.57 -10.06 10.41
N SER A 365 27.42 -10.97 9.91
CA SER A 365 26.98 -12.21 9.27
C SER A 365 26.32 -13.19 10.23
N GLN A 366 26.59 -13.12 11.55
CA GLN A 366 25.91 -13.96 12.55
C GLN A 366 24.41 -13.69 12.63
N LEU A 367 23.97 -12.47 12.33
CA LEU A 367 22.56 -12.09 12.30
C LEU A 367 21.77 -12.78 11.17
N LYS A 368 22.46 -13.33 10.16
CA LYS A 368 21.85 -13.95 8.97
C LYS A 368 20.78 -13.06 8.33
N LEU A 369 21.08 -11.76 8.19
CA LEU A 369 20.15 -10.79 7.62
C LEU A 369 19.79 -11.15 6.18
N ARG A 370 18.49 -11.20 5.87
CA ARG A 370 17.98 -11.41 4.51
C ARG A 370 16.94 -10.37 4.11
N TYR A 371 16.77 -10.22 2.81
CA TYR A 371 15.58 -9.57 2.27
C TYR A 371 14.34 -10.44 2.50
N PHE A 372 13.18 -9.80 2.62
CA PHE A 372 11.90 -10.48 2.47
C PHE A 372 11.77 -10.98 1.04
N THR A 373 11.29 -12.21 0.84
CA THR A 373 11.07 -12.75 -0.49
C THR A 373 9.94 -11.99 -1.20
N PRO A 374 9.84 -12.06 -2.54
CA PRO A 374 8.68 -11.52 -3.25
C PRO A 374 7.35 -12.07 -2.74
N ARG A 375 7.29 -13.34 -2.34
CA ARG A 375 6.06 -13.96 -1.85
C ARG A 375 5.69 -13.43 -0.46
N GLU A 376 6.65 -13.26 0.44
CA GLU A 376 6.43 -12.65 1.76
C GLU A 376 5.96 -11.20 1.66
N ILE A 377 6.54 -10.40 0.75
CA ILE A 377 6.06 -9.03 0.48
C ILE A 377 4.63 -9.08 -0.09
N ALA A 378 4.34 -10.00 -1.01
CA ALA A 378 2.99 -10.16 -1.54
C ALA A 378 1.98 -10.56 -0.44
N ASN A 379 2.38 -11.38 0.53
CA ASN A 379 1.56 -11.72 1.71
C ASN A 379 1.26 -10.48 2.55
N LEU A 380 2.28 -9.66 2.86
CA LEU A 380 2.11 -8.38 3.59
C LEU A 380 1.23 -7.36 2.83
N LEU A 381 1.21 -7.44 1.50
CA LEU A 381 0.33 -6.65 0.65
C LEU A 381 -1.08 -7.25 0.50
N GLY A 382 -1.36 -8.42 1.10
CA GLY A 382 -2.67 -9.07 1.08
C GLY A 382 -3.00 -9.79 -0.22
N PHE A 383 -2.01 -10.11 -1.05
CA PHE A 383 -2.23 -10.95 -2.24
C PHE A 383 -2.61 -12.37 -1.81
N PRO A 384 -3.50 -13.04 -2.56
CA PRO A 384 -3.94 -14.38 -2.19
C PRO A 384 -2.80 -15.41 -2.27
N PRO A 385 -2.93 -16.56 -1.58
CA PRO A 385 -1.94 -17.63 -1.63
C PRO A 385 -1.61 -18.12 -3.04
N GLU A 386 -2.62 -18.18 -3.91
CA GLU A 386 -2.51 -18.59 -5.31
C GLU A 386 -1.86 -17.54 -6.24
N PHE A 387 -1.56 -16.33 -5.74
CA PHE A 387 -0.85 -15.34 -6.56
C PHE A 387 0.59 -15.78 -6.81
N GLU A 388 0.97 -15.88 -8.07
CA GLU A 388 2.30 -16.36 -8.46
C GLU A 388 2.94 -15.47 -9.53
N PHE A 389 4.27 -15.45 -9.54
CA PHE A 389 5.05 -14.85 -10.62
C PHE A 389 5.42 -15.93 -11.63
N PRO A 390 5.30 -15.67 -12.95
CA PRO A 390 5.86 -16.58 -13.96
C PRO A 390 7.36 -16.79 -13.75
N GLU A 391 7.86 -18.01 -13.97
CA GLU A 391 9.27 -18.39 -13.73
C GLU A 391 10.29 -17.47 -14.40
N LYS A 392 9.94 -16.90 -15.56
CA LYS A 392 10.79 -15.97 -16.31
C LYS A 392 10.96 -14.58 -15.66
N ILE A 393 10.14 -14.24 -14.68
CA ILE A 393 10.21 -12.94 -14.00
C ILE A 393 11.27 -13.02 -12.90
N THR A 394 12.30 -12.19 -13.04
CA THR A 394 13.41 -12.14 -12.08
C THR A 394 12.96 -11.58 -10.73
N VAL A 395 13.61 -11.98 -9.64
CA VAL A 395 13.38 -11.44 -8.28
C VAL A 395 13.38 -9.91 -8.24
N LYS A 396 14.33 -9.27 -8.96
CA LYS A 396 14.41 -7.81 -9.07
C LYS A 396 13.18 -7.20 -9.74
N GLN A 397 12.63 -7.86 -10.76
CA GLN A 397 11.39 -7.44 -11.38
C GLN A 397 10.23 -7.61 -10.39
N CYS A 398 10.13 -8.74 -9.68
CA CYS A 398 9.10 -8.96 -8.66
C CYS A 398 9.07 -7.86 -7.60
N TYR A 399 10.22 -7.50 -7.00
CA TYR A 399 10.29 -6.38 -6.04
C TYR A 399 9.85 -5.06 -6.64
N ARG A 400 10.23 -4.78 -7.89
CA ARG A 400 9.80 -3.56 -8.58
C ARG A 400 8.29 -3.51 -8.78
N LEU A 401 7.67 -4.64 -9.12
CA LEU A 401 6.21 -4.72 -9.29
C LEU A 401 5.49 -4.57 -7.95
N LEU A 402 5.89 -5.33 -6.93
CA LEU A 402 5.28 -5.29 -5.59
C LEU A 402 5.45 -3.92 -4.92
N GLY A 403 6.63 -3.32 -5.04
CA GLY A 403 6.90 -1.99 -4.52
C GLY A 403 6.03 -0.89 -5.13
N ASN A 404 5.56 -1.09 -6.37
CA ASN A 404 4.60 -0.22 -7.04
C ASN A 404 3.14 -0.63 -6.82
N SER A 405 2.87 -1.75 -6.16
CA SER A 405 1.52 -2.28 -5.96
C SER A 405 0.79 -1.58 -4.79
N LEU A 406 -0.39 -2.05 -4.44
CA LEU A 406 -1.20 -1.54 -3.33
C LEU A 406 -1.40 -2.63 -2.27
N ASN A 407 -2.02 -2.27 -1.14
CA ASN A 407 -2.46 -3.27 -0.18
C ASN A 407 -3.91 -3.70 -0.51
N VAL A 408 -4.09 -4.98 -0.82
CA VAL A 408 -5.36 -5.57 -1.28
C VAL A 408 -6.43 -5.49 -0.19
N HIS A 409 -6.05 -5.64 1.09
CA HIS A 409 -7.01 -5.60 2.20
C HIS A 409 -7.61 -4.19 2.39
N ILE A 410 -6.83 -3.12 2.27
CA ILE A 410 -7.36 -1.75 2.33
C ILE A 410 -8.37 -1.52 1.21
N VAL A 411 -7.97 -1.79 -0.03
CA VAL A 411 -8.85 -1.59 -1.20
C VAL A 411 -10.11 -2.43 -1.08
N SER A 412 -10.00 -3.68 -0.62
CA SER A 412 -11.14 -4.57 -0.36
C SER A 412 -12.14 -3.96 0.62
N LYS A 413 -11.67 -3.40 1.74
CA LYS A 413 -12.54 -2.73 2.73
C LYS A 413 -13.19 -1.47 2.17
N LEU A 414 -12.45 -0.65 1.43
CA LEU A 414 -13.00 0.54 0.78
C LEU A 414 -14.05 0.19 -0.28
N ILE A 415 -13.85 -0.87 -1.07
CA ILE A 415 -14.83 -1.36 -2.04
C ILE A 415 -16.12 -1.78 -1.33
N ARG A 416 -16.03 -2.54 -0.23
CA ARG A 416 -17.22 -2.94 0.54
C ARG A 416 -18.03 -1.73 1.01
N ILE A 417 -17.36 -0.75 1.61
CA ILE A 417 -17.99 0.50 2.08
C ILE A 417 -18.66 1.27 0.94
N LEU A 418 -18.03 1.31 -0.23
CA LEU A 418 -18.55 2.03 -1.38
C LEU A 418 -19.82 1.37 -1.95
N LEU A 419 -19.90 0.04 -1.89
CA LEU A 419 -21.00 -0.74 -2.44
C LEU A 419 -22.22 -0.82 -1.51
N GLY A 420 -22.02 -0.68 -0.19
CA GLY A 420 -23.06 -0.79 0.82
C GLY A 420 -23.08 -2.17 1.45
#